data_AF-A0A2E6DBW4-F1
#
_entry.id   AF-A0A2E6DBW4-F1
#
_cell.length_a   1.000
_cell.length_b   1.000
_cell.length_c   1.000
_cell.angle_alpha   90.00
_cell.angle_beta   90.00
_cell.angle_gamma   90.00
#
_symmetry.space_group_name_H-M   'P 1'
#
loop_
_entity.id
_entity.type
_entity.pdbx_description
1 polymer ?
#
loop_
_entity_poly.entity_id
_entity_poly.type
_entity_poly.pdbx_seq_one_letter_code
_entity_poly.pdbx_strand_id
1 'polypeptide(L)' 'MAPQQPTDSSQPTAATKAPKPTKADQMTPELLEFIQAVDEYKRIHGRPFPSWGEVLTILTELGYAKWDGEEPIH' A
#
# COMPACT_ATOMS: atom_id res chain seq x y z
N MET A 1 -11.70 7.96 -48.24
CA MET A 1 -11.08 6.79 -47.58
C MET A 1 -9.79 7.25 -46.95
N ALA A 2 -9.76 7.50 -45.64
CA ALA A 2 -8.53 7.85 -44.92
C ALA A 2 -7.90 6.54 -44.41
N PRO A 3 -6.59 6.28 -44.62
CA PRO A 3 -5.94 5.13 -44.02
C PRO A 3 -5.68 5.40 -42.54
N GLN A 4 -6.10 4.44 -41.72
CA GLN A 4 -5.89 4.35 -40.28
C GLN A 4 -4.39 4.42 -39.94
N GLN A 5 -4.00 5.27 -38.99
CA GLN A 5 -2.70 5.13 -38.32
C GLN A 5 -2.78 3.91 -37.37
N PRO A 6 -1.77 3.02 -37.36
CA PRO A 6 -1.72 1.95 -36.37
C PRO A 6 -1.50 2.55 -34.98
N THR A 7 -2.35 2.13 -34.04
CA THR A 7 -2.14 2.30 -32.60
C THR A 7 -0.95 1.47 -32.17
N ASP A 8 0.25 2.06 -32.16
CA ASP A 8 1.37 1.52 -31.39
C ASP A 8 1.29 2.09 -29.97
N SER A 9 0.61 1.35 -29.09
CA SER A 9 0.69 1.54 -27.65
C SER A 9 2.06 1.09 -27.15
N SER A 10 3.08 1.92 -27.34
CA SER A 10 4.35 1.81 -26.61
C SER A 10 4.72 3.17 -26.04
N GLN A 11 3.96 3.60 -25.05
CA GLN A 11 4.41 4.65 -24.13
C GLN A 11 4.95 3.95 -22.87
N PRO A 12 6.26 3.99 -22.59
CA PRO A 12 6.78 3.69 -21.26
C PRO A 12 6.60 4.95 -20.41
N THR A 13 5.43 5.12 -19.79
CA THR A 13 5.23 6.20 -18.82
C THR A 13 5.67 5.77 -17.43
N ALA A 14 6.52 6.64 -16.87
CA ALA A 14 6.75 6.87 -15.45
C ALA A 14 7.60 5.83 -14.68
N ALA A 15 8.91 6.11 -14.72
CA ALA A 15 9.85 6.03 -13.60
C ALA A 15 9.32 5.42 -12.28
N THR A 16 9.85 4.25 -11.93
CA THR A 16 9.86 3.68 -10.58
C THR A 16 10.53 4.65 -9.63
N LYS A 17 9.76 5.58 -9.08
CA LYS A 17 10.20 6.46 -8.00
C LYS A 17 10.30 5.57 -6.77
N ALA A 18 11.53 5.23 -6.38
CA ALA A 18 11.80 4.53 -5.11
C ALA A 18 11.02 5.23 -3.99
N PRO A 19 10.33 4.47 -3.11
CA PRO A 19 9.59 5.08 -2.01
C PRO A 19 10.57 5.92 -1.19
N LYS A 20 10.30 7.22 -1.11
CA LYS A 20 11.09 8.11 -0.25
C LYS A 20 10.96 7.56 1.17
N PRO A 21 12.07 7.25 1.87
CA PRO A 21 11.97 6.85 3.26
C PRO A 21 11.36 8.02 4.02
N THR A 22 10.16 7.81 4.57
CA THR A 22 9.60 8.68 5.60
C THR A 22 10.65 8.75 6.70
N LYS A 23 11.06 9.97 7.06
CA LYS A 23 12.08 10.18 8.09
C LYS A 23 11.64 9.44 9.36
N ALA A 24 12.55 8.66 9.96
CA ALA A 24 12.28 7.89 11.18
C ALA A 24 11.72 8.74 12.33
N ASP A 25 11.99 10.05 12.32
CA ASP A 25 11.48 11.05 13.28
C ASP A 25 9.98 11.35 13.15
N GLN A 26 9.31 10.89 12.08
CA GLN A 26 7.86 11.03 11.85
C GLN A 26 7.12 9.69 11.93
N MET A 27 7.80 8.61 12.31
CA MET A 27 7.16 7.31 12.43
C MET A 27 6.52 7.21 13.82
N THR A 28 5.19 7.30 13.85
CA THR A 28 4.42 6.94 15.05
C THR A 28 4.70 5.48 15.42
N PRO A 29 4.60 5.09 16.71
CA PRO A 29 4.80 3.70 17.13
C PRO A 29 3.89 2.73 16.35
N GLU A 30 2.65 3.15 16.12
CA GLU A 30 1.66 2.52 15.25
C GLU A 30 2.19 2.20 13.83
N LEU A 31 2.85 3.17 13.20
CA LEU A 31 3.43 2.98 11.87
C LEU A 31 4.60 2.00 11.90
N LEU A 32 5.42 2.00 12.96
CA LEU A 32 6.51 1.04 13.13
C LEU A 32 6.00 -0.40 13.32
N GLU A 33 4.93 -0.57 14.11
CA GLU A 33 4.26 -1.87 14.28
C GLU A 33 3.67 -2.37 12.96
N PHE A 34 3.01 -1.49 12.21
CA PHE A 34 2.50 -1.81 10.87
C PHE A 34 3.62 -2.24 9.90
N ILE A 35 4.72 -1.48 9.83
CA ILE A 35 5.84 -1.80 8.94
C ILE A 35 6.47 -3.15 9.32
N GLN A 36 6.65 -3.43 10.61
CA GLN A 36 7.20 -4.71 11.08
C GLN A 36 6.28 -5.88 10.72
N ALA A 37 4.98 -5.75 10.95
CA ALA A 37 4.03 -6.81 10.62
C ALA A 37 3.97 -7.09 9.11
N VAL A 38 4.04 -6.05 8.29
CA VAL A 38 4.13 -6.18 6.82
C VAL A 38 5.44 -6.84 6.40
N ASP A 39 6.56 -6.52 7.04
CA ASP A 39 7.84 -7.15 6.70
C ASP A 39 7.88 -8.63 7.07
N GLU A 40 7.33 -8.99 8.24
CA GLU A 40 7.17 -10.39 8.65
C GLU A 40 6.27 -11.15 7.68
N TYR A 41 5.14 -10.54 7.28
CA TYR A 41 4.24 -11.10 6.28
C TYR A 41 4.97 -11.41 4.96
N LYS A 42 5.75 -10.45 4.45
CA LYS A 42 6.55 -10.62 3.23
C LYS A 42 7.56 -11.76 3.36
N ARG A 43 8.20 -11.88 4.53
CA ARG A 43 9.20 -12.92 4.82
C ARG A 43 8.59 -14.32 4.83
N ILE A 44 7.41 -14.47 5.42
CA ILE A 44 6.69 -15.76 5.51
C ILE A 44 6.16 -16.18 4.13
N HIS A 45 5.56 -15.24 3.39
CA HIS A 45 4.88 -15.55 2.13
C HIS A 45 5.78 -15.47 0.89
N GLY A 46 7.01 -14.96 1.03
CA GLY A 46 7.99 -14.87 -0.05
C GLY A 46 7.54 -13.97 -1.22
N ARG A 47 6.57 -13.09 -0.99
CA ARG A 47 6.02 -12.18 -2.01
C ARG A 47 6.46 -10.74 -1.75
N PRO A 48 6.82 -9.99 -2.81
CA PRO A 48 7.27 -8.60 -2.66
C PRO A 48 6.14 -7.64 -2.26
N PHE A 49 4.89 -7.97 -2.60
CA PHE A 49 3.72 -7.15 -2.28
C PHE A 49 2.58 -8.01 -1.73
N PRO A 50 2.08 -7.71 -0.53
CA PRO A 50 0.83 -8.28 -0.05
C PRO A 50 -0.36 -7.74 -0.88
N SER A 51 -1.39 -8.56 -1.03
CA SER A 51 -2.70 -8.17 -1.53
C SER A 51 -3.43 -7.29 -0.49
N TRP A 52 -4.39 -6.49 -0.94
CA TRP A 52 -5.19 -5.66 -0.04
C TRP A 52 -5.96 -6.46 1.02
N GLY A 53 -6.33 -7.72 0.74
CA GLY A 53 -6.95 -8.60 1.74
C GLY A 53 -5.97 -9.03 2.84
N GLU A 54 -4.72 -9.31 2.48
CA GLU A 54 -3.66 -9.65 3.44
C GLU A 54 -3.29 -8.42 4.28
N VAL A 55 -3.22 -7.24 3.66
CA VAL A 55 -3.05 -5.97 4.39
C VAL A 55 -4.16 -5.74 5.40
N LEU A 56 -5.43 -5.96 5.03
CA LEU A 56 -6.54 -5.85 5.98
C LEU A 56 -6.42 -6.86 7.14
N THR A 57 -5.94 -8.08 6.86
CA THR A 57 -5.71 -9.10 7.87
C THR A 57 -4.65 -8.63 8.87
N ILE A 58 -3.51 -8.14 8.38
CA ILE A 58 -2.43 -7.57 9.20
C ILE A 58 -2.96 -6.40 10.06
N LEU A 59 -3.75 -5.50 9.48
CA LEU A 59 -4.37 -4.40 10.22
C LEU A 59 -5.26 -4.91 11.36
N THR A 60 -6.11 -5.91 11.09
CA THR A 60 -6.99 -6.48 12.11
C THR A 60 -6.22 -7.23 13.20
N GLU A 61 -5.11 -7.91 12.85
CA GLU A 61 -4.24 -8.59 13.82
C GLU A 61 -3.51 -7.59 14.73
N LEU A 62 -3.17 -6.41 14.20
CA LEU A 62 -2.63 -5.28 14.98
C LEU A 62 -3.71 -4.59 15.84
N GLY A 63 -4.97 -4.99 15.74
CA GLY A 63 -6.07 -4.40 16.50
C GLY A 63 -6.66 -3.12 15.87
N TYR A 64 -6.28 -2.78 14.63
CA TYR A 64 -6.97 -1.74 13.88
C TYR A 64 -8.35 -2.23 13.46
N ALA A 65 -9.37 -1.77 14.16
CA ALA A 65 -10.75 -1.92 13.73
C ALA A 65 -11.13 -0.77 12.79
N LYS A 66 -12.14 -1.00 11.95
CA LYS A 66 -12.79 0.13 11.26
C LYS A 66 -13.36 1.06 12.32
N TRP A 67 -12.99 2.33 12.22
CA TRP A 67 -13.69 3.39 12.94
C TRP A 67 -15.10 3.48 12.36
N ASP A 68 -16.10 2.99 13.10
CA ASP A 68 -17.50 2.96 12.64
C ASP A 68 -18.14 4.35 12.65
N GLY A 69 -17.42 5.38 13.12
CA GLY A 69 -17.82 6.77 12.95
C GLY A 69 -19.17 7.08 13.59
N GLU A 70 -19.49 6.48 14.72
CA GLU A 70 -20.57 6.99 15.58
C GLU A 70 -19.97 7.99 16.56
N GLU A 71 -19.61 9.18 16.07
CA GLU A 71 -19.69 10.37 16.92
C GLU A 71 -20.83 11.25 16.41
N PRO A 72 -21.75 11.67 17.29
CA PRO A 72 -22.80 12.59 16.94
C PRO A 72 -22.14 13.90 16.50
N ILE A 73 -22.52 14.36 15.32
CA ILE A 73 -22.24 15.70 14.84
C ILE A 73 -22.75 16.66 15.92
N HIS A 74 -21.86 17.40 16.59
CA HIS A 74 -22.21 18.40 17.61
C HIS A 74 -21.80 19.80 17.17
#